data_AF-A0AAD7UMP5-F1
#
_entry.id   AF-A0AAD7UMP5-F1
#
_cell.length_a   1.000
_cell.length_b   1.000
_cell.length_c   1.000
_cell.angle_alpha   90.00
_cell.angle_beta   90.00
_cell.angle_gamma   90.00
#
_symmetry.space_group_name_H-M   'P 1'
#
loop_
_entity.id
_entity.type
_entity.pdbx_description
1 polymer ?
#
loop_
_entity_poly.entity_id
_entity_poly.type
_entity_poly.pdbx_seq_one_letter_code
_entity_poly.pdbx_strand_id
1 'polypeptide(L)'
;MGFLDDIKRRAEAFSKEVQKSTSASTKRGNVLGTGETLAARFVGAGPLGIVVGKGSRGEAVVTSVEGAAAKAGVESGDTIVRVDGTRVATYEEFLSIDASKRPIELGLSRPALMAKQHQRLTTDEREARREAQARAALERDGAWAKRIQSSKSQPKPAAERPEHKKSTNPETIAAWKRAEERADRTVKELGYDPFKPLSTGSNASSRPKPNADDAVPQRRDDEAIRYDEASSAADVVVRELASHPDKAQVSTCVATIIKLLENAETKDDPKFKRVRLANASIQAKILGVPGGLEALIAAGFDLEVDEANDGETILRLATDFDRPKLRALADALHAFKPQLL
;
A
#
# COMPACT_ATOMS: atom_id res chain seq x y z
N MET A 1 3.50 -28.54 19.86
CA MET A 1 4.07 -27.31 19.27
C MET A 1 2.91 -26.58 18.64
N GLY A 2 2.58 -25.39 19.15
CA GLY A 2 1.35 -24.70 18.77
C GLY A 2 1.49 -24.09 17.39
N PHE A 3 0.38 -23.96 16.66
CA PHE A 3 0.28 -23.23 15.39
C PHE A 3 0.93 -21.83 15.45
N LEU A 4 0.84 -21.17 16.61
CA LEU A 4 1.47 -19.88 16.90
C LEU A 4 3.01 -19.93 16.93
N ASP A 5 3.61 -21.03 17.41
CA ASP A 5 5.08 -21.19 17.38
C ASP A 5 5.57 -21.31 15.93
N ASP A 6 4.78 -21.94 15.07
CA ASP A 6 5.12 -22.11 13.65
C ASP A 6 4.95 -20.81 12.85
N ILE A 7 3.92 -20.01 13.16
CA ILE A 7 3.78 -18.64 12.64
C ILE A 7 4.95 -17.78 13.08
N LYS A 8 5.29 -17.76 14.38
CA LYS A 8 6.42 -16.98 14.90
C LYS A 8 7.73 -17.41 14.24
N ARG A 9 7.95 -18.70 14.07
CA ARG A 9 9.15 -19.23 13.40
C ARG A 9 9.21 -18.82 11.93
N ARG A 10 8.08 -18.83 11.21
CA ARG A 10 8.00 -18.35 9.83
C ARG A 10 8.19 -16.83 9.72
N ALA A 11 7.58 -16.05 10.61
CA ALA A 11 7.71 -14.60 10.66
C ALA A 11 9.15 -14.17 11.02
N GLU A 12 9.78 -14.84 12.00
CA GLU A 12 11.19 -14.60 12.33
C GLU A 12 12.13 -15.03 11.20
N ALA A 13 11.89 -16.17 10.55
CA ALA A 13 12.67 -16.60 9.41
C ALA A 13 12.54 -15.58 8.27
N PHE A 14 11.33 -15.06 8.01
CA PHE A 14 11.10 -14.04 6.99
C PHE A 14 11.74 -12.70 7.37
N SER A 15 11.64 -12.25 8.62
CA SER A 15 12.29 -11.03 9.10
C SER A 15 13.82 -11.15 8.98
N LYS A 16 14.38 -12.30 9.34
CA LYS A 16 15.80 -12.61 9.12
C LYS A 16 16.14 -12.66 7.64
N GLU A 17 15.28 -13.20 6.78
CA GLU A 17 15.48 -13.25 5.32
C GLU A 17 15.41 -11.85 4.69
N VAL A 18 14.54 -10.96 5.16
CA VAL A 18 14.44 -9.56 4.70
C VAL A 18 15.64 -8.73 5.20
N GLN A 19 16.08 -8.93 6.44
CA GLN A 19 17.31 -8.33 6.95
C GLN A 19 18.55 -8.91 6.28
N LYS A 20 18.51 -10.17 5.86
CA LYS A 20 19.59 -10.85 5.13
C LYS A 20 19.56 -10.49 3.65
N SER A 21 18.43 -10.28 2.99
CA SER A 21 18.38 -9.82 1.60
C SER A 21 18.85 -8.36 1.48
N THR A 22 18.66 -7.57 2.53
CA THR A 22 19.24 -6.21 2.63
C THR A 22 20.73 -6.20 3.02
N SER A 23 21.26 -7.24 3.67
CA SER A 23 22.68 -7.32 4.12
C SER A 23 23.58 -8.32 3.38
N ALA A 24 23.03 -9.27 2.61
CA ALA A 24 23.78 -10.34 1.92
C ALA A 24 24.18 -10.00 0.47
N SER A 25 23.87 -8.80 -0.02
CA SER A 25 24.38 -8.27 -1.28
C SER A 25 25.83 -7.74 -1.16
N THR A 26 26.74 -8.47 -0.50
CA THR A 26 28.15 -8.05 -0.34
C THR A 26 29.18 -9.19 -0.39
N LYS A 27 28.79 -10.45 -0.55
CA LYS A 27 29.76 -11.56 -0.72
C LYS A 27 29.42 -12.46 -1.90
N ARG A 28 29.66 -11.96 -3.11
CA ARG A 28 29.97 -12.73 -4.33
C ARG A 28 30.43 -11.74 -5.39
N GLY A 29 31.64 -11.92 -5.90
CA GLY A 29 32.19 -11.28 -7.11
C GLY A 29 31.88 -9.79 -7.27
N ASN A 30 32.84 -8.94 -6.89
CA ASN A 30 32.83 -7.49 -7.05
C ASN A 30 32.80 -7.09 -8.54
N VAL A 31 31.72 -7.41 -9.24
CA VAL A 31 31.31 -6.75 -10.46
C VAL A 31 30.85 -5.39 -9.96
N LEU A 32 31.75 -4.41 -10.06
CA LEU A 32 31.39 -2.99 -9.97
C LEU A 32 30.07 -2.85 -10.72
N GLY A 33 29.00 -2.57 -9.97
CA GLY A 33 27.72 -2.26 -10.59
C GLY A 33 27.98 -1.26 -11.69
N THR A 34 27.25 -1.37 -12.79
CA THR A 34 27.34 -0.52 -13.99
C THR A 34 26.93 0.93 -13.71
N GLY A 35 27.34 1.48 -12.57
CA GLY A 35 27.32 2.89 -12.27
C GLY A 35 28.31 3.58 -13.20
N GLU A 36 27.84 4.67 -13.76
CA GLU A 36 28.66 5.56 -14.59
C GLU A 36 29.88 6.01 -13.78
N THR A 37 31.06 5.82 -14.34
CA THR A 37 32.31 6.24 -13.72
C THR A 37 32.67 7.60 -14.28
N LEU A 38 32.69 8.63 -13.45
CA LEU A 38 33.07 9.99 -13.81
C LEU A 38 34.54 10.21 -13.46
N ALA A 39 35.33 10.78 -14.38
CA ALA A 39 36.70 11.19 -14.11
C ALA A 39 36.78 12.72 -14.01
N ALA A 40 37.18 13.24 -12.86
CA ALA A 40 37.34 14.68 -12.62
C ALA A 40 38.81 15.02 -12.41
N ARG A 41 39.37 15.92 -13.23
CA ARG A 41 40.77 16.33 -13.19
C ARG A 41 40.91 17.78 -12.73
N PHE A 42 41.76 18.02 -11.74
CA PHE A 42 41.98 19.35 -11.15
C PHE A 42 43.43 19.79 -11.32
N VAL A 43 43.63 20.89 -12.07
CA VAL A 43 44.96 21.40 -12.43
C VAL A 43 45.34 22.69 -11.66
N GLY A 44 44.39 23.61 -11.48
CA GLY A 44 44.66 24.91 -10.84
C GLY A 44 44.95 24.79 -9.34
N ALA A 45 45.70 25.73 -8.77
CA ALA A 45 45.88 25.83 -7.31
C ALA A 45 44.59 26.33 -6.63
N GLY A 46 44.32 25.90 -5.39
CA GLY A 46 43.15 26.30 -4.60
C GLY A 46 42.26 25.13 -4.17
N PRO A 47 41.36 25.30 -3.19
CA PRO A 47 40.56 24.19 -2.66
C PRO A 47 39.77 23.49 -3.76
N LEU A 48 39.68 22.15 -3.71
CA LEU A 48 38.87 21.38 -4.66
C LEU A 48 37.38 21.73 -4.52
N GLY A 49 36.96 22.13 -3.31
CA GLY A 49 35.56 22.38 -2.99
C GLY A 49 34.77 21.08 -2.81
N ILE A 50 35.38 20.04 -2.26
CA ILE A 50 34.71 18.77 -1.97
C ILE A 50 34.80 18.54 -0.46
N VAL A 51 33.67 18.22 0.15
CA VAL A 51 33.63 17.65 1.51
C VAL A 51 33.34 16.17 1.37
N VAL A 52 34.21 15.33 1.94
CA VAL A 52 34.10 13.87 1.87
C VAL A 52 33.81 13.33 3.25
N GLY A 53 32.76 12.51 3.36
CA GLY A 53 32.37 11.81 4.59
C GLY A 53 32.51 10.29 4.44
N LYS A 54 32.41 9.59 5.57
CA LYS A 54 32.38 8.12 5.62
C LYS A 54 30.95 7.64 5.32
N GLY A 55 30.80 6.86 4.26
CA GLY A 55 29.54 6.21 3.89
C GLY A 55 29.13 5.12 4.87
N SER A 56 27.91 4.60 4.72
CA SER A 56 27.37 3.55 5.59
C SER A 56 28.12 2.22 5.48
N ARG A 57 28.85 1.98 4.38
CA ARG A 57 29.70 0.80 4.18
C ARG A 57 31.19 1.12 4.39
N GLY A 58 31.52 2.31 4.89
CA GLY A 58 32.89 2.76 5.15
C GLY A 58 33.64 3.32 3.93
N GLU A 59 32.96 3.50 2.80
CA GLU A 59 33.48 4.12 1.58
C GLU A 59 33.58 5.64 1.69
N ALA A 60 34.39 6.27 0.83
CA ALA A 60 34.52 7.73 0.77
C ALA A 60 33.40 8.33 -0.10
N VAL A 61 32.44 9.02 0.52
CA VAL A 61 31.28 9.61 -0.16
C VAL A 61 31.36 11.12 -0.12
N VAL A 62 31.11 11.76 -1.26
CA VAL A 62 31.02 13.21 -1.36
C VAL A 62 29.75 13.69 -0.65
N THR A 63 29.88 14.48 0.41
CA THR A 63 28.73 14.98 1.19
C THR A 63 28.33 16.39 0.77
N SER A 64 29.28 17.23 0.35
CA SER A 64 29.02 18.57 -0.16
C SER A 64 30.01 18.91 -1.29
N VAL A 65 29.55 19.69 -2.27
CA VAL A 65 30.33 20.12 -3.43
C VAL A 65 30.14 21.60 -3.69
N GLU A 66 31.26 22.30 -3.86
CA GLU A 66 31.36 23.71 -4.22
C GLU A 66 32.55 23.95 -5.16
N GLY A 67 32.70 25.17 -5.67
CA GLY A 67 33.93 25.61 -6.34
C GLY A 67 34.33 24.80 -7.59
N ALA A 68 35.59 24.34 -7.63
CA ALA A 68 36.16 23.66 -8.80
C ALA A 68 35.52 22.30 -9.05
N ALA A 69 35.16 21.57 -8.00
CA ALA A 69 34.52 20.26 -8.10
C ALA A 69 33.12 20.31 -8.71
N ALA A 70 32.32 21.32 -8.34
CA ALA A 70 31.01 21.53 -8.96
C ALA A 70 31.15 21.77 -10.47
N LYS A 71 32.15 22.57 -10.88
CA LYS A 71 32.44 22.83 -12.30
C LYS A 71 32.93 21.58 -13.05
N ALA A 72 33.55 20.63 -12.35
CA ALA A 72 33.99 19.36 -12.90
C ALA A 72 32.86 18.29 -12.93
N GLY A 73 31.63 18.64 -12.54
CA GLY A 73 30.48 17.74 -12.57
C GLY A 73 30.38 16.77 -11.39
N VAL A 74 31.17 16.97 -10.34
CA VAL A 74 31.08 16.19 -9.09
C VAL A 74 29.78 16.55 -8.38
N GLU A 75 29.05 15.55 -7.89
CA GLU A 75 27.80 15.73 -7.17
C GLU A 75 27.86 15.12 -5.76
N SER A 76 27.08 15.66 -4.84
CA SER A 76 26.87 15.04 -3.53
C SER A 76 26.24 13.65 -3.69
N GLY A 77 26.80 12.65 -3.01
CA GLY A 77 26.45 11.25 -3.14
C GLY A 77 27.37 10.44 -4.06
N ASP A 78 28.24 11.10 -4.84
CA ASP A 78 29.26 10.39 -5.62
C ASP A 78 30.25 9.68 -4.67
N THR A 79 30.62 8.44 -5.00
CA THR A 79 31.59 7.65 -4.23
C THR A 79 32.96 7.73 -4.89
N ILE A 80 33.99 8.08 -4.13
CA ILE A 80 35.36 8.16 -4.63
C ILE A 80 35.94 6.75 -4.71
N VAL A 81 36.24 6.29 -5.92
CA VAL A 81 36.76 4.95 -6.21
C VAL A 81 38.23 4.96 -6.59
N ARG A 82 38.75 6.08 -7.12
CA ARG A 82 40.15 6.24 -7.52
C ARG A 82 40.67 7.65 -7.23
N VAL A 83 41.94 7.74 -6.87
CA VAL A 83 42.72 8.99 -6.75
C VAL A 83 44.05 8.77 -7.45
N ASP A 84 44.36 9.55 -8.47
CA ASP A 84 45.60 9.47 -9.27
C ASP A 84 45.91 8.06 -9.77
N GLY A 85 44.88 7.37 -10.28
CA GLY A 85 44.97 5.99 -10.76
C GLY A 85 45.01 4.93 -9.66
N THR A 86 45.24 5.30 -8.40
CA THR A 86 45.21 4.39 -7.25
C THR A 86 43.77 4.13 -6.85
N ARG A 87 43.38 2.85 -6.72
CA ARG A 87 42.05 2.48 -6.27
C ARG A 87 41.92 2.71 -4.77
N VAL A 88 40.82 3.33 -4.37
CA VAL A 88 40.47 3.62 -2.97
C VAL A 88 39.17 2.91 -2.66
N ALA A 89 39.19 2.01 -1.67
CA ALA A 89 38.01 1.25 -1.25
C ALA A 89 37.38 1.83 0.01
N THR A 90 38.19 2.41 0.91
CA THR A 90 37.74 2.88 2.22
C THR A 90 38.02 4.37 2.44
N TYR A 91 37.26 4.99 3.33
CA TYR A 91 37.44 6.39 3.71
C TYR A 91 38.81 6.65 4.37
N GLU A 92 39.35 5.68 5.11
CA GLU A 92 40.66 5.80 5.78
C GLU A 92 41.82 5.74 4.78
N GLU A 93 41.71 4.92 3.73
CA GLU A 93 42.64 4.94 2.60
C GLU A 93 42.61 6.30 1.89
N PHE A 94 41.43 6.88 1.69
CA PHE A 94 41.29 8.20 1.07
C PHE A 94 42.01 9.30 1.88
N LEU A 95 41.83 9.32 3.21
CA LEU A 95 42.50 10.29 4.08
C LEU A 95 44.02 10.15 4.12
N SER A 96 44.54 8.96 3.82
CA SER A 96 45.98 8.69 3.80
C SER A 96 46.66 9.19 2.52
N ILE A 97 45.88 9.57 1.50
CA ILE A 97 46.41 10.05 0.22
C ILE A 97 46.66 11.56 0.32
N ASP A 98 47.88 11.97 -0.04
CA ASP A 98 48.26 13.38 -0.07
C ASP A 98 47.61 14.11 -1.26
N ALA A 99 46.42 14.68 -1.02
CA ALA A 99 45.68 15.48 -1.99
C ALA A 99 46.29 16.87 -2.27
N SER A 100 47.46 17.17 -1.69
CA SER A 100 48.18 18.44 -1.93
C SER A 100 48.86 18.46 -3.30
N LYS A 101 49.14 17.28 -3.88
CA LYS A 101 49.79 17.16 -5.18
C LYS A 101 48.82 17.52 -6.29
N ARG A 102 49.26 18.38 -7.21
CA ARG A 102 48.51 18.74 -8.42
C ARG A 102 49.34 18.43 -9.66
N PRO A 103 48.74 17.93 -10.74
CA PRO A 103 47.30 17.69 -10.92
C PRO A 103 46.80 16.48 -10.12
N ILE A 104 45.53 16.53 -9.68
CA ILE A 104 44.85 15.40 -9.04
C ILE A 104 43.69 14.91 -9.92
N GLU A 105 43.60 13.60 -10.13
CA GLU A 105 42.55 12.92 -10.89
C GLU A 105 41.70 12.05 -9.97
N LEU A 106 40.42 12.38 -9.85
CA LEU A 106 39.45 11.62 -9.07
C LEU A 106 38.59 10.76 -9.98
N GLY A 107 38.55 9.45 -9.71
CA GLY A 107 37.55 8.55 -10.28
C GLY A 107 36.38 8.40 -9.31
N LEU A 108 35.20 8.76 -9.77
CA LEU A 108 33.95 8.79 -9.00
C LEU A 108 32.98 7.76 -9.57
N SER A 109 32.22 7.09 -8.72
CA SER A 109 31.11 6.22 -9.11
C SER A 109 29.80 6.83 -8.61
N ARG A 110 28.88 7.06 -9.54
CA ARG A 110 27.56 7.58 -9.23
C ARG A 110 26.58 6.44 -8.96
N PRO A 111 25.95 6.35 -7.77
CA PRO A 111 24.98 5.29 -7.50
C PRO A 111 23.74 5.47 -8.39
N ALA A 112 23.37 4.42 -9.13
CA ALA A 112 22.25 4.43 -10.08
C ALA A 112 20.90 4.83 -9.45
N LEU A 113 20.75 4.66 -8.13
CA LEU A 113 19.57 5.07 -7.38
C LEU A 113 19.37 6.59 -7.33
N MET A 114 20.46 7.38 -7.48
CA MET A 114 20.40 8.84 -7.49
C MET A 114 20.27 9.43 -8.90
N ALA A 115 20.67 8.71 -9.95
CA ALA A 115 20.57 9.18 -11.34
C ALA A 115 19.12 9.52 -11.76
N LYS A 116 18.11 8.90 -11.14
CA LYS A 116 16.69 9.24 -11.38
C LYS A 116 16.20 10.45 -10.59
N GLN A 117 16.91 10.90 -9.56
CA GLN A 117 16.54 12.10 -8.79
C GLN A 117 17.05 13.41 -9.40
N HIS A 118 17.96 13.39 -10.37
CA HIS A 118 18.51 14.59 -10.99
C HIS A 118 17.74 15.11 -12.22
N GLN A 119 16.55 14.58 -12.53
CA GLN A 119 15.48 15.44 -13.06
C GLN A 119 14.87 16.31 -11.94
N ARG A 120 15.72 16.85 -11.06
CA ARG A 120 15.35 17.99 -10.23
C ARG A 120 15.27 19.15 -11.20
N LEU A 121 14.04 19.41 -11.66
CA LEU A 121 13.66 20.59 -12.41
C LEU A 121 14.48 21.77 -11.89
N THR A 122 15.11 22.50 -12.81
CA THR A 122 15.88 23.70 -12.49
C THR A 122 15.02 24.65 -11.65
N THR A 123 15.64 25.60 -10.95
CA THR A 123 14.89 26.63 -10.18
C THR A 123 13.79 27.26 -11.04
N ASP A 124 14.13 27.53 -12.29
CA ASP A 124 13.25 28.16 -13.28
C ASP A 124 12.10 27.23 -13.68
N GLU A 125 12.37 25.94 -13.88
CA GLU A 125 11.32 24.95 -14.17
C GLU A 125 10.40 24.70 -12.97
N ARG A 126 10.91 24.82 -11.73
CA ARG A 126 10.07 24.72 -10.51
C ARG A 126 9.14 25.90 -10.37
N GLU A 127 9.62 27.11 -10.66
CA GLU A 127 8.79 28.32 -10.67
C GLU A 127 7.73 28.25 -11.76
N ALA A 128 8.10 27.86 -12.98
CA ALA A 128 7.16 27.64 -14.07
C ALA A 128 6.07 26.61 -13.70
N ARG A 129 6.44 25.53 -13.00
CA ARG A 129 5.48 24.53 -12.54
C ARG A 129 4.56 25.04 -11.43
N ARG A 130 5.07 25.86 -10.51
CA ARG A 130 4.27 26.50 -9.45
C ARG A 130 3.28 27.51 -10.04
N GLU A 131 3.71 28.31 -11.02
CA GLU A 131 2.85 29.26 -11.73
C GLU A 131 1.77 28.54 -12.54
N ALA A 132 2.12 27.47 -13.26
CA ALA A 132 1.16 26.64 -13.98
C ALA A 132 0.10 26.02 -13.06
N GLN A 133 0.50 25.57 -11.87
CA GLN A 133 -0.43 25.05 -10.87
C GLN A 133 -1.34 26.14 -10.29
N ALA A 134 -0.80 27.33 -10.02
CA ALA A 134 -1.59 28.47 -9.56
C ALA A 134 -2.63 28.90 -10.61
N ARG A 135 -2.24 28.94 -11.89
CA ARG A 135 -3.14 29.25 -13.01
C ARG A 135 -4.26 28.21 -13.15
N ALA A 136 -3.91 26.92 -13.06
CA ALA A 136 -4.90 25.84 -13.12
C ALA A 136 -5.90 25.87 -11.93
N ALA A 137 -5.46 26.28 -10.74
CA ALA A 137 -6.34 26.45 -9.59
C ALA A 137 -7.36 27.58 -9.80
N LEU A 138 -6.92 28.73 -10.31
CA LEU A 138 -7.81 29.87 -10.62
C LEU A 138 -8.84 29.51 -11.70
N GLU A 139 -8.45 28.72 -12.70
CA GLU A 139 -9.37 28.24 -13.74
C GLU A 139 -10.44 27.29 -13.17
N ARG A 140 -10.10 26.44 -12.20
CA ARG A 140 -11.08 25.57 -11.51
C ARG A 140 -12.08 26.36 -10.67
N ASP A 141 -11.62 27.38 -9.96
CA ASP A 141 -12.51 28.20 -9.12
C ASP A 141 -13.51 28.99 -9.97
N GLY A 142 -13.08 29.52 -11.11
CA GLY A 142 -13.98 30.17 -12.07
C GLY A 142 -14.99 29.20 -12.70
N ALA A 143 -14.57 27.96 -13.00
CA ALA A 143 -15.47 26.92 -13.54
C ALA A 143 -16.51 26.46 -12.50
N TRP A 144 -16.12 26.36 -11.24
CA TRP A 144 -17.03 26.01 -10.15
C TRP A 144 -18.06 27.12 -9.90
N ALA A 145 -17.65 28.39 -9.90
CA ALA A 145 -18.55 29.53 -9.77
C ALA A 145 -19.59 29.60 -10.91
N LYS A 146 -19.16 29.37 -12.16
CA LYS A 146 -20.08 29.28 -13.31
C LYS A 146 -21.09 28.13 -13.17
N ARG A 147 -20.67 26.99 -12.61
CA ARG A 147 -21.55 25.84 -12.35
C ARG A 147 -22.55 26.12 -11.23
N ILE A 148 -22.17 26.89 -10.20
CA ILE A 148 -23.12 27.35 -9.18
C ILE A 148 -24.13 28.32 -9.78
N GLN A 149 -23.70 29.30 -10.57
CA GLN A 149 -24.62 30.25 -11.20
C GLN A 149 -25.61 29.57 -12.15
N SER A 150 -25.16 28.61 -12.97
CA SER A 150 -26.07 27.87 -13.86
C SER A 150 -27.05 26.98 -13.10
N SER A 151 -26.65 26.46 -11.92
CA SER A 151 -27.56 25.69 -11.06
C SER A 151 -28.59 26.57 -10.33
N LYS A 152 -28.30 27.87 -10.13
CA LYS A 152 -29.16 28.80 -9.40
C LYS A 152 -30.16 29.53 -10.30
N SER A 153 -29.89 29.61 -11.61
CA SER A 153 -30.80 30.22 -12.59
C SER A 153 -31.81 29.23 -13.20
N GLN A 154 -31.71 27.94 -12.89
CA GLN A 154 -32.77 26.98 -13.17
C GLN A 154 -33.76 27.01 -11.99
N PRO A 155 -34.94 27.66 -12.11
CA PRO A 155 -35.97 27.56 -11.09
C PRO A 155 -36.31 26.10 -10.89
N LYS A 156 -36.06 25.58 -9.69
CA LYS A 156 -36.37 24.21 -9.29
C LYS A 156 -37.89 24.05 -9.45
N PRO A 157 -38.40 23.31 -10.46
CA PRO A 157 -39.83 23.08 -10.53
C PRO A 157 -40.22 22.33 -9.25
N ALA A 158 -41.30 22.78 -8.63
CA ALA A 158 -41.88 22.12 -7.46
C ALA A 158 -42.00 20.62 -7.77
N ALA A 159 -41.70 19.79 -6.77
CA ALA A 159 -41.62 18.34 -6.88
C ALA A 159 -42.97 17.71 -7.26
N GLU A 160 -43.30 17.77 -8.55
CA GLU A 160 -44.16 16.80 -9.18
C GLU A 160 -43.36 15.51 -9.31
N ARG A 161 -43.90 14.46 -8.69
CA ARG A 161 -43.50 13.07 -8.85
C ARG A 161 -43.13 12.84 -10.32
N PRO A 162 -41.91 12.36 -10.64
CA PRO A 162 -41.45 12.32 -12.02
C PRO A 162 -42.39 11.43 -12.83
N GLU A 163 -43.28 12.05 -13.60
CA GLU A 163 -43.89 11.40 -14.74
C GLU A 163 -42.73 11.02 -15.65
N HIS A 164 -42.46 9.72 -15.73
CA HIS A 164 -41.50 9.16 -16.67
C HIS A 164 -41.83 9.74 -18.05
N LYS A 165 -41.02 10.69 -18.52
CA LYS A 165 -41.07 11.15 -19.91
C LYS A 165 -40.81 9.92 -20.76
N LYS A 166 -41.88 9.34 -21.30
CA LYS A 166 -41.84 8.18 -22.19
C LYS A 166 -40.77 8.46 -23.23
N SER A 167 -39.71 7.67 -23.24
CA SER A 167 -38.66 7.81 -24.24
C SER A 167 -39.31 7.70 -25.62
N THR A 168 -39.10 8.68 -26.49
CA THR A 168 -39.63 8.69 -27.87
C THR A 168 -38.92 7.71 -28.81
N ASN A 169 -37.93 6.97 -28.31
CA ASN A 169 -37.25 5.95 -29.09
C ASN A 169 -38.15 4.70 -29.26
N PRO A 170 -38.53 4.34 -30.51
CA PRO A 170 -39.43 3.21 -30.77
C PRO A 170 -38.87 1.87 -30.30
N GLU A 171 -37.54 1.68 -30.29
CA GLU A 171 -36.93 0.45 -29.81
C GLU A 171 -37.08 0.30 -28.29
N THR A 172 -36.95 1.40 -27.56
CA THR A 172 -37.13 1.42 -26.10
C THR A 172 -38.58 1.14 -25.73
N ILE A 173 -39.55 1.64 -26.50
CA ILE A 173 -40.97 1.35 -26.32
C ILE A 173 -41.27 -0.13 -26.59
N ALA A 174 -40.71 -0.70 -27.66
CA ALA A 174 -40.88 -2.12 -27.97
C ALA A 174 -40.24 -3.04 -26.91
N ALA A 175 -39.06 -2.68 -26.40
CA ALA A 175 -38.40 -3.41 -25.33
C ALA A 175 -39.20 -3.38 -24.02
N TRP A 176 -39.73 -2.21 -23.66
CA TRP A 176 -40.56 -2.05 -22.46
C TRP A 176 -41.86 -2.87 -22.56
N LYS A 177 -42.53 -2.83 -23.72
CA LYS A 177 -43.76 -3.62 -23.95
C LYS A 177 -43.52 -5.14 -23.89
N ARG A 178 -42.39 -5.63 -24.42
CA ARG A 178 -41.99 -7.04 -24.27
C ARG A 178 -41.69 -7.42 -22.82
N ALA A 179 -41.14 -6.51 -22.03
CA ALA A 179 -40.89 -6.75 -20.61
C ALA A 179 -42.20 -6.81 -19.82
N GLU A 180 -43.15 -5.94 -20.11
CA GLU A 180 -44.49 -5.91 -19.51
C GLU A 180 -45.29 -7.19 -19.82
N GLU A 181 -45.29 -7.64 -21.09
CA GLU A 181 -45.95 -8.90 -21.49
C GLU A 181 -45.34 -10.14 -20.82
N ARG A 182 -44.02 -10.14 -20.57
CA ARG A 182 -43.37 -11.22 -19.80
C ARG A 182 -43.81 -11.17 -18.34
N ALA A 183 -43.81 -9.99 -17.72
CA ALA A 183 -44.23 -9.81 -16.34
C ALA A 183 -45.67 -10.33 -16.15
N ASP A 184 -46.60 -9.92 -17.01
CA ASP A 184 -48.01 -10.37 -16.97
C ASP A 184 -48.16 -11.89 -17.14
N ARG A 185 -47.34 -12.51 -18.00
CA ARG A 185 -47.33 -13.97 -18.16
C ARG A 185 -46.89 -14.65 -16.87
N THR A 186 -45.81 -14.20 -16.25
CA THR A 186 -45.37 -14.71 -14.94
C THR A 186 -46.44 -14.52 -13.87
N VAL A 187 -47.16 -13.39 -13.85
CA VAL A 187 -48.24 -13.15 -12.87
C VAL A 187 -49.39 -14.14 -13.07
N LYS A 188 -49.79 -14.41 -14.31
CA LYS A 188 -50.83 -15.42 -14.61
C LYS A 188 -50.40 -16.83 -14.26
N GLU A 189 -49.13 -17.17 -14.49
CA GLU A 189 -48.59 -18.51 -14.23
C GLU A 189 -48.40 -18.76 -12.74
N LEU A 190 -47.89 -17.78 -11.99
CA LEU A 190 -47.59 -17.90 -10.57
C LEU A 190 -48.79 -17.55 -9.67
N GLY A 191 -49.80 -16.84 -10.19
CA GLY A 191 -50.93 -16.34 -9.41
C GLY A 191 -50.57 -15.22 -8.42
N TYR A 192 -49.33 -14.72 -8.45
CA TYR A 192 -48.85 -13.58 -7.66
C TYR A 192 -47.82 -12.77 -8.45
N ASP A 193 -47.65 -11.49 -8.07
CA ASP A 193 -46.68 -10.58 -8.67
C ASP A 193 -45.35 -10.63 -7.91
N PRO A 194 -44.27 -11.20 -8.50
CA PRO A 194 -42.98 -11.34 -7.83
C PRO A 194 -42.24 -10.02 -7.61
N PHE A 195 -42.67 -8.92 -8.25
CA PHE A 195 -42.03 -7.61 -8.14
C PHE A 195 -42.78 -6.63 -7.24
N LYS A 196 -44.00 -6.97 -6.82
CA LYS A 196 -44.62 -6.27 -5.69
C LYS A 196 -43.92 -6.70 -4.42
N PRO A 197 -43.32 -5.76 -3.66
CA PRO A 197 -42.78 -6.10 -2.35
C PRO A 197 -43.93 -6.67 -1.54
N LEU A 198 -43.85 -7.97 -1.24
CA LEU A 198 -44.74 -8.62 -0.29
C LEU A 198 -44.61 -7.79 0.99
N SER A 199 -45.65 -7.01 1.29
CA SER A 199 -45.76 -6.29 2.55
C SER A 199 -45.86 -7.38 3.61
N THR A 200 -44.71 -7.78 4.13
CA THR A 200 -44.57 -8.79 5.18
C THR A 200 -45.17 -8.18 6.44
N GLY A 201 -46.49 -8.33 6.57
CA GLY A 201 -47.17 -8.19 7.85
C GLY A 201 -46.54 -9.17 8.82
N SER A 202 -45.97 -8.63 9.88
CA SER A 202 -45.46 -9.35 11.04
C SER A 202 -46.57 -10.20 11.66
N ASN A 203 -46.73 -11.43 11.21
CA ASN A 203 -47.44 -12.49 11.93
C ASN A 203 -46.50 -13.67 12.10
N ALA A 204 -45.73 -13.60 13.18
CA ALA A 204 -45.11 -14.75 13.79
C ALA A 204 -46.20 -15.63 14.40
N SER A 205 -46.56 -16.74 13.73
CA SER A 205 -47.11 -17.93 14.40
C SER A 205 -47.17 -19.12 13.45
N SER A 206 -46.83 -20.29 14.00
CA SER A 206 -46.94 -21.63 13.43
C SER A 206 -45.92 -22.03 12.34
N ARG A 207 -44.70 -22.34 12.78
CA ARG A 207 -43.87 -23.33 12.07
C ARG A 207 -44.40 -24.74 12.44
N PRO A 208 -44.69 -25.61 11.45
CA PRO A 208 -44.97 -27.02 11.71
C PRO A 208 -43.74 -27.69 12.31
N LYS A 209 -43.94 -28.52 13.35
CA LYS A 209 -42.89 -29.32 13.98
C LYS A 209 -42.32 -30.30 12.95
N PRO A 210 -41.02 -30.26 12.63
CA PRO A 210 -40.41 -31.29 11.80
C PRO A 210 -40.45 -32.64 12.53
N ASN A 211 -40.78 -33.69 11.79
CA ASN A 211 -40.82 -35.07 12.27
C ASN A 211 -39.45 -35.50 12.81
N ALA A 212 -39.47 -36.29 13.89
CA ALA A 212 -38.31 -36.62 14.71
C ALA A 212 -37.36 -37.69 14.11
N ASP A 213 -37.62 -38.18 12.90
CA ASP A 213 -36.93 -39.37 12.37
C ASP A 213 -35.90 -39.09 11.27
N ASP A 214 -35.71 -37.85 10.84
CA ASP A 214 -34.60 -37.46 9.96
C ASP A 214 -33.42 -36.97 10.82
N ALA A 215 -32.53 -37.89 11.16
CA ALA A 215 -31.25 -37.60 11.81
C ALA A 215 -30.40 -36.68 10.90
N VAL A 216 -30.56 -35.36 11.08
CA VAL A 216 -29.70 -34.34 10.46
C VAL A 216 -28.29 -34.50 11.02
N PRO A 217 -27.28 -34.79 10.20
CA PRO A 217 -25.92 -34.99 10.68
C PRO A 217 -25.32 -33.66 11.16
N GLN A 218 -25.01 -33.58 12.46
CA GLN A 218 -23.96 -32.84 13.20
C GLN A 218 -23.26 -31.59 12.59
N ARG A 219 -23.86 -30.82 11.67
CA ARG A 219 -23.18 -29.65 11.05
C ARG A 219 -23.07 -28.39 11.92
N ARG A 220 -23.72 -28.33 13.10
CA ARG A 220 -23.71 -27.11 13.95
C ARG A 220 -22.49 -27.00 14.84
N ASP A 221 -21.84 -28.12 15.17
CA ASP A 221 -20.73 -28.10 16.12
C ASP A 221 -19.43 -27.61 15.45
N ASP A 222 -19.24 -27.88 14.16
CA ASP A 222 -18.04 -27.49 13.41
C ASP A 222 -17.87 -25.97 13.25
N GLU A 223 -18.97 -25.22 13.12
CA GLU A 223 -18.90 -23.76 12.92
C GLU A 223 -18.57 -23.03 14.23
N ALA A 224 -19.10 -23.51 15.36
CA ALA A 224 -18.79 -22.96 16.69
C ALA A 224 -17.32 -23.20 17.07
N ILE A 225 -16.78 -24.38 16.75
CA ILE A 225 -15.37 -24.71 17.03
C ILE A 225 -14.43 -23.80 16.22
N ARG A 226 -14.76 -23.51 14.95
CA ARG A 226 -13.94 -22.61 14.11
C ARG A 226 -13.93 -21.17 14.63
N TYR A 227 -15.06 -20.70 15.16
CA TYR A 227 -15.15 -19.35 15.72
C TYR A 227 -14.30 -19.19 16.99
N ASP A 228 -14.27 -20.22 17.85
CA ASP A 228 -13.48 -20.18 19.08
C ASP A 228 -11.96 -20.14 18.79
N GLU A 229 -11.50 -20.92 17.82
CA GLU A 229 -10.10 -20.87 17.36
C GLU A 229 -9.75 -19.50 16.75
N ALA A 230 -10.65 -18.94 15.94
CA ALA A 230 -10.51 -17.60 15.38
C ALA A 230 -10.38 -16.52 16.46
N SER A 231 -11.25 -16.59 17.48
CA SER A 231 -11.24 -15.66 18.61
C SER A 231 -9.94 -15.76 19.40
N SER A 232 -9.47 -16.99 19.66
CA SER A 232 -8.20 -17.21 20.37
C SER A 232 -7.00 -16.61 19.62
N ALA A 233 -6.97 -16.68 18.29
CA ALA A 233 -5.90 -16.06 17.49
C ALA A 233 -5.96 -14.53 17.57
N ALA A 234 -7.16 -13.95 17.51
CA ALA A 234 -7.36 -12.51 17.64
C ALA A 234 -6.89 -11.99 19.01
N ASP A 235 -7.18 -12.70 20.11
CA ASP A 235 -6.77 -12.31 21.46
C ASP A 235 -5.25 -12.31 21.65
N VAL A 236 -4.55 -13.25 21.00
CA VAL A 236 -3.07 -13.28 21.01
C VAL A 236 -2.50 -12.04 20.33
N VAL A 237 -3.02 -11.70 19.15
CA VAL A 237 -2.61 -10.50 18.39
C VAL A 237 -2.89 -9.22 19.18
N VAL A 238 -4.08 -9.09 19.76
CA VAL A 238 -4.45 -7.89 20.54
C VAL A 238 -3.53 -7.72 21.74
N ARG A 239 -3.19 -8.80 22.45
CA ARG A 239 -2.25 -8.77 23.57
C ARG A 239 -0.83 -8.39 23.16
N GLU A 240 -0.38 -8.87 22.00
CA GLU A 240 0.94 -8.50 21.46
C GLU A 240 0.99 -7.01 21.08
N LEU A 241 -0.04 -6.51 20.37
CA LEU A 241 -0.19 -5.09 20.07
C LEU A 241 -0.27 -4.22 21.34
N ALA A 242 -0.95 -4.71 22.38
CA ALA A 242 -1.08 -4.01 23.65
C ALA A 242 0.24 -3.87 24.42
N SER A 243 1.20 -4.78 24.19
CA SER A 243 2.52 -4.77 24.83
C SER A 243 3.48 -3.71 24.27
N HIS A 244 3.15 -3.10 23.13
CA HIS A 244 4.00 -2.10 22.50
C HIS A 244 4.01 -0.77 23.31
N PRO A 245 5.18 -0.14 23.50
CA PRO A 245 5.31 1.07 24.33
C PRO A 245 4.66 2.30 23.68
N ASP A 246 4.74 2.45 22.36
CA ASP A 246 4.16 3.59 21.65
C ASP A 246 2.70 3.30 21.25
N LYS A 247 1.76 3.75 22.08
CA LYS A 247 0.31 3.60 21.88
C LYS A 247 -0.20 4.36 20.64
N ALA A 248 0.43 5.47 20.27
CA ALA A 248 0.02 6.26 19.11
C ALA A 248 0.33 5.54 17.79
N GLN A 249 1.50 4.89 17.73
CA GLN A 249 1.84 4.00 16.61
C GLN A 249 0.91 2.80 16.52
N VAL A 250 0.60 2.14 17.64
CA VAL A 250 -0.35 1.01 17.67
C VAL A 250 -1.74 1.45 17.20
N SER A 251 -2.23 2.61 17.65
CA SER A 251 -3.52 3.14 17.21
C SER A 251 -3.57 3.36 15.69
N THR A 252 -2.49 3.89 15.12
CA THR A 252 -2.35 4.07 13.67
C THR A 252 -2.30 2.73 12.93
N CYS A 253 -1.59 1.74 13.48
CA CYS A 253 -1.50 0.38 12.97
C CYS A 253 -2.88 -0.29 12.93
N VAL A 254 -3.56 -0.33 14.08
CA VAL A 254 -4.90 -0.92 14.25
C VAL A 254 -5.91 -0.26 13.30
N ALA A 255 -5.92 1.08 13.20
CA ALA A 255 -6.80 1.79 12.28
C ALA A 255 -6.53 1.46 10.81
N THR A 256 -5.27 1.18 10.45
CA THR A 256 -4.89 0.78 9.09
C THR A 256 -5.31 -0.65 8.80
N ILE A 257 -5.10 -1.58 9.75
CA ILE A 257 -5.51 -2.99 9.62
C ILE A 257 -7.03 -3.08 9.47
N ILE A 258 -7.80 -2.44 10.37
CA ILE A 258 -9.28 -2.41 10.29
C ILE A 258 -9.75 -1.97 8.90
N LYS A 259 -9.18 -0.89 8.34
CA LYS A 259 -9.52 -0.43 6.99
C LYS A 259 -9.20 -1.47 5.92
N LEU A 260 -8.09 -2.21 6.04
CA LEU A 260 -7.76 -3.26 5.08
C LEU A 260 -8.76 -4.41 5.16
N LEU A 261 -9.11 -4.86 6.37
CA LEU A 261 -10.10 -5.93 6.60
C LEU A 261 -11.49 -5.53 6.10
N GLU A 262 -11.96 -4.33 6.43
CA GLU A 262 -13.27 -3.81 5.98
C GLU A 262 -13.33 -3.70 4.44
N ASN A 263 -12.24 -3.24 3.80
CA ASN A 263 -12.19 -3.19 2.34
C ASN A 263 -12.20 -4.59 1.71
N ALA A 264 -11.48 -5.55 2.30
CA ALA A 264 -11.44 -6.93 1.82
C ALA A 264 -12.80 -7.66 1.99
N GLU A 265 -13.57 -7.33 3.04
CA GLU A 265 -14.90 -7.90 3.27
C GLU A 265 -15.98 -7.26 2.38
N THR A 266 -15.98 -5.93 2.27
CA THR A 266 -17.06 -5.19 1.58
C THR A 266 -16.89 -5.14 0.07
N LYS A 267 -15.65 -5.16 -0.44
CA LYS A 267 -15.36 -5.01 -1.87
C LYS A 267 -14.80 -6.31 -2.41
N ASP A 268 -15.50 -6.88 -3.38
CA ASP A 268 -15.10 -8.16 -3.98
C ASP A 268 -13.97 -8.03 -5.03
N ASP A 269 -13.44 -6.82 -5.23
CA ASP A 269 -12.36 -6.57 -6.18
C ASP A 269 -11.03 -7.18 -5.66
N PRO A 270 -10.36 -8.05 -6.45
CA PRO A 270 -9.11 -8.73 -6.05
C PRO A 270 -8.02 -7.79 -5.54
N LYS A 271 -8.01 -6.52 -5.95
CA LYS A 271 -7.01 -5.55 -5.48
C LYS A 271 -7.10 -5.25 -3.98
N PHE A 272 -8.27 -5.41 -3.35
CA PHE A 272 -8.43 -5.21 -1.90
C PHE A 272 -8.07 -6.46 -1.09
N LYS A 273 -7.94 -7.61 -1.76
CA LYS A 273 -7.47 -8.87 -1.18
C LYS A 273 -5.96 -9.05 -1.32
N ARG A 274 -5.25 -8.01 -1.76
CA ARG A 274 -3.80 -8.02 -1.98
C ARG A 274 -3.14 -6.79 -1.37
N VAL A 275 -2.10 -7.00 -0.56
CA VAL A 275 -1.33 -5.93 0.10
C VAL A 275 0.15 -6.08 -0.24
N ARG A 276 0.74 -5.07 -0.87
CA ARG A 276 2.18 -5.06 -1.21
C ARG A 276 3.02 -4.68 0.01
N LEU A 277 3.94 -5.55 0.43
CA LEU A 277 4.79 -5.29 1.59
C LEU A 277 5.90 -4.26 1.31
N ALA A 278 6.23 -4.02 0.04
CA ALA A 278 7.16 -2.95 -0.36
C ALA A 278 6.57 -1.53 -0.20
N ASN A 279 5.27 -1.40 0.06
CA ASN A 279 4.64 -0.09 0.22
C ASN A 279 5.13 0.60 1.50
N ALA A 280 5.76 1.76 1.37
CA ALA A 280 6.32 2.52 2.50
C ALA A 280 5.31 2.80 3.63
N SER A 281 4.03 3.03 3.31
CA SER A 281 3.00 3.24 4.33
C SER A 281 2.64 1.95 5.07
N ILE A 282 2.70 0.78 4.41
CA ILE A 282 2.48 -0.52 5.06
C ILE A 282 3.68 -0.87 5.94
N GLN A 283 4.90 -0.64 5.43
CA GLN A 283 6.12 -0.85 6.20
C GLN A 283 6.14 -0.01 7.47
N ALA A 284 5.89 1.30 7.37
CA ALA A 284 5.95 2.19 8.52
C ALA A 284 4.81 1.95 9.53
N LYS A 285 3.58 1.69 9.07
CA LYS A 285 2.40 1.62 9.96
C LYS A 285 2.10 0.22 10.48
N ILE A 286 2.41 -0.82 9.70
CA ILE A 286 2.06 -2.21 10.03
C ILE A 286 3.32 -2.97 10.41
N LEU A 287 4.30 -3.07 9.51
CA LEU A 287 5.50 -3.88 9.78
C LEU A 287 6.43 -3.27 10.85
N GLY A 288 6.36 -1.96 11.07
CA GLY A 288 7.08 -1.27 12.12
C GLY A 288 6.52 -1.52 13.53
N VAL A 289 5.33 -2.13 13.65
CA VAL A 289 4.67 -2.41 14.92
C VAL A 289 4.62 -3.94 15.14
N PRO A 290 5.29 -4.48 16.18
CA PRO A 290 5.19 -5.87 16.58
C PRO A 290 3.74 -6.34 16.73
N GLY A 291 3.39 -7.47 16.13
CA GLY A 291 2.00 -7.97 16.06
C GLY A 291 1.19 -7.47 14.86
N GLY A 292 1.68 -6.45 14.13
CA GLY A 292 0.95 -5.88 12.99
C GLY A 292 0.87 -6.81 11.78
N LEU A 293 1.95 -7.55 11.48
CA LEU A 293 1.96 -8.55 10.41
C LEU A 293 1.18 -9.80 10.81
N GLU A 294 1.37 -10.24 12.05
CA GLU A 294 0.70 -11.38 12.66
C GLU A 294 -0.82 -11.19 12.67
N ALA A 295 -1.30 -9.96 12.84
CA ALA A 295 -2.71 -9.62 12.70
C ALA A 295 -3.25 -9.95 11.30
N LEU A 296 -2.54 -9.57 10.23
CA LEU A 296 -2.98 -9.87 8.87
C LEU A 296 -2.93 -11.38 8.58
N ILE A 297 -1.92 -12.09 9.08
CA ILE A 297 -1.83 -13.54 8.94
C ILE A 297 -2.98 -14.23 9.70
N ALA A 298 -3.28 -13.78 10.92
CA ALA A 298 -4.40 -14.28 11.73
C ALA A 298 -5.76 -14.02 11.06
N ALA A 299 -5.88 -12.95 10.26
CA ALA A 299 -7.05 -12.67 9.44
C ALA A 299 -7.19 -13.59 8.22
N GLY A 300 -6.17 -14.41 7.92
CA GLY A 300 -6.13 -15.33 6.78
C GLY A 300 -5.36 -14.82 5.57
N PHE A 301 -4.53 -13.76 5.70
CA PHE A 301 -3.63 -13.38 4.61
C PHE A 301 -2.41 -14.29 4.58
N ASP A 302 -2.13 -14.85 3.41
CA ASP A 302 -0.95 -15.65 3.13
C ASP A 302 0.15 -14.80 2.50
N LEU A 303 1.41 -15.15 2.83
CA LEU A 303 2.59 -14.51 2.26
C LEU A 303 2.97 -15.19 0.95
N GLU A 304 2.86 -14.45 -0.16
CA GLU A 304 3.20 -14.93 -1.50
C GLU A 304 4.28 -14.06 -2.14
N VAL A 305 5.04 -14.64 -3.05
CA VAL A 305 5.95 -13.91 -3.94
C VAL A 305 5.22 -13.68 -5.25
N ASP A 306 5.01 -12.42 -5.61
CA ASP A 306 4.34 -12.07 -6.85
C ASP A 306 5.31 -12.15 -8.03
N GLU A 307 5.29 -13.27 -8.73
CA GLU A 307 6.09 -13.51 -9.93
C GLU A 307 5.79 -12.49 -11.05
N ALA A 308 4.58 -11.90 -11.08
CA ALA A 308 4.21 -10.94 -12.10
C ALA A 308 4.78 -9.52 -11.85
N ASN A 309 5.21 -9.22 -10.62
CA ASN A 309 5.74 -7.91 -10.24
C ASN A 309 7.17 -8.08 -9.68
N ASP A 310 8.10 -8.51 -10.54
CA ASP A 310 9.54 -8.60 -10.23
C ASP A 310 9.89 -9.42 -8.98
N GLY A 311 9.03 -10.37 -8.59
CA GLY A 311 9.24 -11.20 -7.39
C GLY A 311 9.02 -10.44 -6.07
N GLU A 312 8.20 -9.39 -6.07
CA GLU A 312 7.85 -8.68 -4.85
C GLU A 312 7.03 -9.54 -3.87
N THR A 313 7.33 -9.44 -2.57
CA THR A 313 6.52 -10.10 -1.55
C THR A 313 5.22 -9.36 -1.30
N ILE A 314 4.11 -10.10 -1.35
CA ILE A 314 2.76 -9.60 -1.11
C ILE A 314 2.06 -10.45 -0.04
N LEU A 315 1.09 -9.85 0.64
CA LEU A 315 0.09 -10.58 1.40
C LEU A 315 -1.16 -10.71 0.54
N ARG A 316 -1.68 -11.93 0.44
CA ARG A 316 -2.86 -12.25 -0.36
C ARG A 316 -3.88 -12.98 0.49
N LEU A 317 -5.12 -12.50 0.45
CA LEU A 317 -6.26 -13.19 1.04
C LEU A 317 -6.82 -14.19 0.01
N ALA A 318 -6.93 -15.45 0.40
CA ALA A 318 -7.49 -16.51 -0.45
C ALA A 318 -8.91 -16.16 -0.91
N THR A 319 -9.37 -16.68 -2.05
CA THR A 319 -10.72 -16.39 -2.56
C THR A 319 -11.83 -16.97 -1.69
N ASP A 320 -11.52 -18.08 -1.02
CA ASP A 320 -12.36 -18.86 -0.12
C ASP A 320 -12.01 -18.60 1.36
N PHE A 321 -11.51 -17.41 1.67
CA PHE A 321 -11.13 -17.04 3.03
C PHE A 321 -12.28 -17.19 4.04
N ASP A 322 -11.90 -17.54 5.26
CA ASP A 322 -12.80 -17.70 6.39
C ASP A 322 -13.30 -16.33 6.87
N ARG A 323 -14.46 -15.91 6.35
CA ARG A 323 -15.11 -14.64 6.72
C ARG A 323 -15.32 -14.48 8.24
N PRO A 324 -15.78 -15.52 8.98
CA PRO A 324 -15.80 -15.50 10.43
C PRO A 324 -14.47 -15.10 11.08
N LYS A 325 -13.33 -15.62 10.61
CA LYS A 325 -12.00 -15.26 11.13
C LYS A 325 -11.68 -13.77 10.93
N LEU A 326 -11.90 -13.28 9.72
CA LEU A 326 -11.66 -11.88 9.38
C LEU A 326 -12.52 -10.95 10.25
N ARG A 327 -13.80 -11.30 10.42
CA ARG A 327 -14.74 -10.50 11.21
C ARG A 327 -14.44 -10.56 12.70
N ALA A 328 -14.14 -11.73 13.26
CA ALA A 328 -13.76 -11.89 14.66
C ALA A 328 -12.53 -11.02 15.01
N LEU A 329 -11.52 -11.00 14.14
CA LEU A 329 -10.36 -10.14 14.33
C LEU A 329 -10.72 -8.65 14.20
N ALA A 330 -11.54 -8.27 13.22
CA ALA A 330 -11.97 -6.89 13.07
C ALA A 330 -12.73 -6.39 14.30
N ASP A 331 -13.65 -7.21 14.83
CA ASP A 331 -14.42 -6.91 16.04
C ASP A 331 -13.51 -6.79 17.27
N ALA A 332 -12.54 -7.69 17.44
CA ALA A 332 -11.55 -7.64 18.52
C ALA A 332 -10.69 -6.37 18.45
N LEU A 333 -10.24 -5.97 17.25
CA LEU A 333 -9.47 -4.75 17.04
C LEU A 333 -10.31 -3.48 17.29
N HIS A 334 -11.59 -3.49 16.90
CA HIS A 334 -12.53 -2.40 17.22
C HIS A 334 -12.76 -2.27 18.73
N ALA A 335 -12.90 -3.38 19.45
CA ALA A 335 -13.03 -3.38 20.91
C ALA A 335 -11.74 -2.93 21.63
N PHE A 336 -10.57 -3.19 21.03
CA PHE A 336 -9.28 -2.77 21.55
C PHE A 336 -9.00 -1.28 21.33
N LYS A 337 -9.45 -0.70 20.22
CA LYS A 337 -9.15 0.67 19.81
C LYS A 337 -9.41 1.76 20.87
N PRO A 338 -10.51 1.75 21.66
CA PRO A 338 -10.73 2.72 22.73
C PRO A 338 -9.69 2.69 23.86
N GLN A 339 -8.97 1.58 24.03
CA GLN A 339 -7.93 1.42 25.06
C GLN A 339 -6.60 2.07 24.68
N LEU A 340 -6.49 2.61 23.46
CA LEU A 340 -5.29 3.24 22.91
C LEU A 340 -5.35 4.78 22.91
N LEU A 341 -6.50 5.36 23.29
CA LEU A 341 -6.72 6.81 23.40
C LEU A 341 -6.41 7.29 24.82
#